data_AF-A0A397CCC6-F1
#
_entry.id   AF-A0A397CCC6-F1
#
_cell.length_a   1.000
_cell.length_b   1.000
_cell.length_c   1.000
_cell.angle_alpha   90.00
_cell.angle_beta   90.00
_cell.angle_gamma   90.00
#
_symmetry.space_group_name_H-M   'P 1'
#
loop_
_entity.id
_entity.type
_entity.pdbx_description
1 polymer ?
#
loop_
_entity_poly.entity_id
_entity_poly.type
_entity_poly.pdbx_seq_one_letter_code
_entity_poly.pdbx_strand_id
1 'polypeptide(L)'
;GGPGVTTGAEVNIMQPQKCTADTCKGFFDKTYGMQGWTGSKVFVTKVKMDGGQGLPAIWALNAQAVRANQYGCNCRGMGDPGGCGELDIAEAIQRGSSTLSTHNYWLNANPSDGHDTWTSRPTNEPATFVTILDERSGVIKVLRLGGDDFAAFNVDNISAEAMDALIQLPVQ
;
A
#
# COMPACT_ATOMS: atom_id res chain seq x y z
N GLY A 1 -2.31 -22.54 12.44
CA GLY A 1 -2.21 -21.29 11.66
C GLY A 1 -2.99 -21.48 10.38
N GLY A 2 -3.80 -20.50 9.97
CA GLY A 2 -4.52 -20.55 8.71
C GLY A 2 -3.61 -20.35 7.49
N PRO A 3 -4.12 -20.54 6.26
CA PRO A 3 -3.34 -20.51 5.01
C PRO A 3 -2.49 -19.24 4.81
N GLY A 4 -2.88 -18.09 5.39
CA GLY A 4 -2.09 -16.85 5.36
C GLY A 4 -0.79 -16.87 6.17
N VAL A 5 -0.55 -17.89 7.00
CA VAL A 5 0.69 -18.02 7.80
C VAL A 5 1.81 -18.70 7.00
N THR A 6 1.49 -19.43 5.94
CA THR A 6 2.46 -20.22 5.14
C THR A 6 2.92 -19.53 3.85
N THR A 7 2.13 -18.63 3.26
CA THR A 7 2.43 -17.99 1.96
C THR A 7 2.41 -16.46 1.98
N GLY A 8 2.16 -15.85 3.15
CA GLY A 8 1.78 -14.44 3.27
C GLY A 8 0.26 -14.29 3.39
N ALA A 9 -0.17 -13.22 4.07
CA ALA A 9 -1.57 -12.90 4.27
C ALA A 9 -1.94 -11.67 3.43
N GLU A 10 -2.84 -11.84 2.46
CA GLU A 10 -3.51 -10.72 1.80
C GLU A 10 -4.70 -10.30 2.67
N VAL A 11 -4.80 -9.00 2.96
CA VAL A 11 -5.88 -8.46 3.79
C VAL A 11 -6.68 -7.46 2.97
N ASN A 12 -7.96 -7.76 2.80
CA ASN A 12 -8.92 -6.83 2.22
C ASN A 12 -9.57 -6.03 3.33
N ILE A 13 -9.15 -4.78 3.46
CA ILE A 13 -9.76 -3.82 4.39
C ILE A 13 -10.84 -3.11 3.58
N MET A 14 -12.11 -3.27 3.96
CA MET A 14 -13.28 -2.70 3.26
C MET A 14 -14.32 -2.21 4.27
N GLN A 15 -15.14 -1.23 3.87
CA GLN A 15 -16.30 -0.82 4.67
C GLN A 15 -17.40 -1.89 4.60
N PRO A 16 -18.26 -2.02 5.63
CA PRO A 16 -19.36 -2.98 5.61
C PRO A 16 -20.47 -2.64 4.58
N GLN A 17 -20.52 -1.40 4.10
CA GLN A 17 -21.50 -0.94 3.13
C GLN A 17 -21.22 -1.52 1.74
N LYS A 18 -22.28 -1.99 1.07
CA LYS A 18 -22.20 -2.47 -0.31
C LYS A 18 -22.08 -1.31 -1.30
N CYS A 19 -21.43 -1.60 -2.42
CA CYS A 19 -21.37 -0.72 -3.58
C CYS A 19 -22.76 -0.60 -4.24
N THR A 20 -23.07 0.61 -4.69
CA THR A 20 -24.15 0.91 -5.63
C THR A 20 -23.58 1.69 -6.81
N ALA A 21 -24.39 1.90 -7.84
CA ALA A 21 -23.98 2.71 -9.00
C ALA A 21 -23.64 4.16 -8.60
N ASP A 22 -24.16 4.63 -7.47
CA ASP A 22 -23.94 5.99 -6.96
C ASP A 22 -22.71 6.08 -6.03
N THR A 23 -22.30 4.98 -5.40
CA THR A 23 -21.24 4.99 -4.37
C THR A 23 -19.91 4.43 -4.85
N CYS A 24 -19.92 3.51 -5.82
CA CYS A 24 -18.70 2.92 -6.37
C CYS A 24 -18.59 3.21 -7.86
N LYS A 25 -17.45 3.77 -8.27
CA LYS A 25 -17.12 3.97 -9.68
C LYS A 25 -16.73 2.63 -10.32
N GLY A 26 -17.05 2.48 -11.60
CA GLY A 26 -16.69 1.32 -12.41
C GLY A 26 -17.55 0.09 -12.12
N PHE A 27 -17.08 -1.07 -12.57
CA PHE A 27 -17.76 -2.34 -12.34
C PHE A 27 -17.54 -2.86 -10.91
N PHE A 28 -18.56 -3.47 -10.33
CA PHE A 28 -18.49 -4.16 -9.05
C PHE A 28 -19.50 -5.32 -9.02
N ASP A 29 -19.13 -6.39 -8.32
CA ASP A 29 -20.06 -7.48 -8.03
C ASP A 29 -21.19 -6.99 -7.09
N LYS A 30 -22.45 -7.29 -7.42
CA LYS A 30 -23.61 -6.83 -6.64
C LYS A 30 -23.76 -7.52 -5.28
N THR A 31 -23.17 -8.70 -5.13
CA THR A 31 -23.25 -9.53 -3.93
C THR A 31 -22.12 -9.20 -2.96
N TYR A 32 -20.90 -9.07 -3.50
CA TYR A 32 -19.64 -8.98 -2.74
C TYR A 32 -18.93 -7.62 -2.85
N GLY A 33 -19.36 -6.74 -3.76
CA GLY A 33 -18.75 -5.43 -3.93
C GLY A 33 -19.00 -4.54 -2.72
N MET A 34 -17.95 -4.33 -1.91
CA MET A 34 -17.99 -3.47 -0.73
C MET A 34 -17.36 -2.11 -1.00
N GLN A 35 -17.80 -1.08 -0.28
CA GLN A 35 -17.21 0.25 -0.31
C GLN A 35 -15.83 0.26 0.34
N GLY A 36 -15.04 1.26 -0.03
CA GLY A 36 -13.74 1.57 0.57
C GLY A 36 -13.83 2.97 1.16
N TRP A 37 -12.77 3.44 1.79
CA TRP A 37 -12.77 4.77 2.37
C TRP A 37 -12.44 5.83 1.33
N THR A 38 -13.14 6.97 1.38
CA THR A 38 -12.71 8.25 0.80
C THR A 38 -11.79 9.00 1.77
N GLY A 39 -11.26 10.15 1.39
CA GLY A 39 -10.40 10.92 2.29
C GLY A 39 -8.96 10.41 2.33
N SER A 40 -8.13 11.23 2.97
CA SER A 40 -6.75 10.90 3.30
C SER A 40 -6.65 9.64 4.15
N LYS A 41 -5.59 8.85 3.95
CA LYS A 41 -5.33 7.60 4.67
C LYS A 41 -3.90 7.52 5.14
N VAL A 42 -3.74 6.81 6.24
CA VAL A 42 -2.44 6.35 6.71
C VAL A 42 -2.52 4.85 6.97
N PHE A 43 -1.58 4.11 6.41
CA PHE A 43 -1.37 2.70 6.74
C PHE A 43 -0.03 2.57 7.45
N VAL A 44 -0.05 1.93 8.61
CA VAL A 44 1.14 1.71 9.44
C VAL A 44 1.38 0.23 9.57
N THR A 45 2.58 -0.22 9.22
CA THR A 45 2.98 -1.62 9.33
C THR A 45 4.31 -1.72 10.06
N LYS A 46 4.38 -2.55 11.11
CA LYS A 46 5.63 -2.87 11.80
C LYS A 46 6.06 -4.28 11.39
N VAL A 47 7.14 -4.38 10.61
CA VAL A 47 7.56 -5.65 10.01
C VAL A 47 9.05 -5.90 10.22
N LYS A 48 9.40 -7.17 10.36
CA LYS A 48 10.75 -7.68 10.17
C LYS A 48 10.72 -8.57 8.92
N MET A 49 11.58 -8.27 7.96
CA MET A 49 11.61 -8.97 6.69
C MET A 49 12.63 -10.12 6.75
N ASP A 50 12.35 -11.23 6.07
CA ASP A 50 13.36 -12.28 5.82
C ASP A 50 14.63 -11.60 5.27
N GLY A 51 15.83 -12.09 5.55
CA GLY A 51 17.08 -11.56 4.97
C GLY A 51 17.74 -12.49 3.96
N GLY A 52 17.19 -13.70 3.79
CA GLY A 52 17.73 -14.73 2.92
C GLY A 52 17.18 -14.65 1.50
N GLN A 53 16.64 -15.78 1.04
CA GLN A 53 16.20 -15.96 -0.35
C GLN A 53 14.78 -15.44 -0.61
N GLY A 54 14.06 -14.97 0.41
CA GLY A 54 12.72 -14.43 0.25
C GLY A 54 12.72 -13.10 -0.50
N LEU A 55 11.58 -12.81 -1.13
CA LEU A 55 11.22 -11.54 -1.77
C LEU A 55 10.07 -10.89 -0.98
N PRO A 56 10.32 -10.41 0.25
CA PRO A 56 9.30 -9.77 1.05
C PRO A 56 8.84 -8.48 0.39
N ALA A 57 7.53 -8.25 0.41
CA ALA A 57 6.90 -7.07 -0.15
C ALA A 57 5.79 -6.56 0.77
N ILE A 58 5.65 -5.24 0.82
CA ILE A 58 4.46 -4.54 1.28
C ILE A 58 3.97 -3.75 0.07
N TRP A 59 2.74 -4.01 -0.34
CA TRP A 59 2.13 -3.43 -1.52
C TRP A 59 0.66 -3.18 -1.26
N ALA A 60 0.09 -2.25 -2.03
CA ALA A 60 -1.32 -1.90 -1.95
C ALA A 60 -1.91 -1.87 -3.36
N LEU A 61 -3.08 -2.51 -3.51
CA LEU A 61 -3.89 -2.40 -4.71
C LEU A 61 -5.08 -1.47 -4.49
N ASN A 62 -5.56 -0.90 -5.59
CA ASN A 62 -6.85 -0.23 -5.60
C ASN A 62 -7.98 -1.21 -5.27
N ALA A 63 -8.95 -0.76 -4.47
CA ALA A 63 -10.15 -1.54 -4.13
C ALA A 63 -10.96 -2.01 -5.36
N GLN A 64 -10.77 -1.40 -6.53
CA GLN A 64 -11.37 -1.86 -7.78
C GLN A 64 -10.90 -3.26 -8.19
N ALA A 65 -9.67 -3.66 -7.85
CA ALA A 65 -9.16 -5.00 -8.15
C ALA A 65 -10.04 -6.08 -7.51
N VAL A 66 -10.33 -5.96 -6.21
CA VAL A 66 -11.17 -6.94 -5.49
C VAL A 66 -12.66 -6.85 -5.83
N ARG A 67 -13.14 -5.68 -6.30
CA ARG A 67 -14.55 -5.50 -6.69
C ARG A 67 -14.86 -6.07 -8.08
N ALA A 68 -13.91 -5.97 -9.00
CA ALA A 68 -14.16 -6.25 -10.41
C ALA A 68 -13.64 -7.62 -10.87
N ASN A 69 -12.51 -8.08 -10.31
CA ASN A 69 -11.89 -9.41 -10.40
C ASN A 69 -10.37 -9.23 -10.26
N GLN A 70 -9.79 -9.68 -9.13
CA GLN A 70 -8.39 -9.43 -8.75
C GLN A 70 -7.39 -9.86 -9.84
N TYR A 71 -7.71 -10.93 -10.60
CA TYR A 71 -6.85 -11.45 -11.66
C TYR A 71 -7.36 -11.19 -13.09
N GLY A 72 -8.59 -10.70 -13.24
CA GLY A 72 -9.17 -10.29 -14.53
C GLY A 72 -8.95 -8.81 -14.89
N CYS A 73 -8.58 -7.98 -13.90
CA CYS A 73 -8.05 -6.61 -14.04
C CYS A 73 -6.64 -6.53 -13.44
N ASN A 74 -5.80 -7.58 -13.53
CA ASN A 74 -4.52 -7.54 -12.86
C ASN A 74 -3.63 -6.42 -13.45
N CYS A 75 -3.11 -5.59 -12.57
CA CYS A 75 -2.46 -4.32 -12.83
C CYS A 75 -1.10 -4.41 -13.57
N ARG A 76 -0.82 -5.52 -14.25
CA ARG A 76 0.47 -5.82 -14.90
C ARG A 76 0.41 -5.74 -16.43
N GLY A 77 -0.29 -4.73 -16.95
CA GLY A 77 -0.35 -4.47 -18.40
C GLY A 77 -1.38 -5.29 -19.18
N MET A 78 -2.26 -6.06 -18.52
CA MET A 78 -3.36 -6.81 -19.17
C MET A 78 -4.58 -5.95 -19.55
N GLY A 79 -4.42 -4.62 -19.60
CA GLY A 79 -5.50 -3.67 -19.88
C GLY A 79 -5.01 -2.37 -20.53
N ASP A 80 -3.88 -2.39 -21.23
CA ASP A 80 -3.35 -1.21 -21.93
C ASP A 80 -4.48 -0.41 -22.65
N PRO A 81 -4.63 0.91 -22.40
CA PRO A 81 -3.68 1.81 -21.72
C PRO A 81 -3.79 1.93 -20.19
N GLY A 82 -4.39 0.98 -19.46
CA GLY A 82 -4.56 1.10 -18.00
C GLY A 82 -4.66 -0.21 -17.20
N GLY A 83 -3.94 -0.27 -16.08
CA GLY A 83 -4.13 -1.29 -15.04
C GLY A 83 -5.28 -0.94 -14.09
N CYS A 84 -5.33 -1.56 -12.91
CA CYS A 84 -6.16 -1.12 -11.78
C CYS A 84 -5.34 -0.32 -10.72
N GLY A 85 -4.04 -0.08 -10.97
CA GLY A 85 -3.10 0.67 -10.12
C GLY A 85 -2.50 -0.16 -8.98
N GLU A 86 -1.21 0.04 -8.69
CA GLU A 86 -0.46 -0.68 -7.64
C GLU A 86 0.60 0.24 -7.01
N LEU A 87 0.67 0.26 -5.68
CA LEU A 87 1.69 0.96 -4.92
C LEU A 87 2.56 -0.05 -4.19
N ASP A 88 3.80 -0.19 -4.63
CA ASP A 88 4.83 -0.92 -3.91
C ASP A 88 5.39 -0.02 -2.82
N ILE A 89 5.02 -0.31 -1.58
CA ILE A 89 5.44 0.47 -0.41
C ILE A 89 6.89 0.12 -0.07
N ALA A 90 7.21 -1.17 -0.01
CA ALA A 90 8.51 -1.68 0.36
C ALA A 90 8.72 -3.09 -0.19
N GLU A 91 9.50 -3.22 -1.26
CA GLU A 91 9.76 -4.52 -1.91
C GLU A 91 11.25 -4.82 -2.03
N ALA A 92 11.63 -6.05 -1.70
CA ALA A 92 12.93 -6.59 -2.08
C ALA A 92 12.83 -7.20 -3.48
N ILE A 93 13.26 -6.45 -4.50
CA ILE A 93 13.19 -6.86 -5.92
C ILE A 93 14.10 -8.07 -6.22
N GLN A 94 15.24 -8.17 -5.54
CA GLN A 94 16.23 -9.22 -5.76
C GLN A 94 16.44 -10.06 -4.49
N ARG A 95 16.65 -11.37 -4.68
CA ARG A 95 16.95 -12.30 -3.57
C ARG A 95 18.24 -11.86 -2.88
N GLY A 96 18.22 -11.85 -1.55
CA GLY A 96 19.35 -11.39 -0.75
C GLY A 96 19.63 -9.88 -0.80
N SER A 97 18.78 -9.07 -1.45
CA SER A 97 18.94 -7.61 -1.43
C SER A 97 18.90 -7.08 0.01
N SER A 98 19.84 -6.18 0.34
CA SER A 98 19.85 -5.41 1.59
C SER A 98 19.02 -4.13 1.51
N THR A 99 18.46 -3.82 0.33
CA THR A 99 17.69 -2.60 0.06
C THR A 99 16.26 -2.91 -0.35
N LEU A 100 15.39 -1.92 -0.15
CA LEU A 100 13.99 -1.95 -0.54
C LEU A 100 13.70 -0.87 -1.58
N SER A 101 12.85 -1.23 -2.52
CA SER A 101 12.33 -0.33 -3.55
C SER A 101 10.89 0.07 -3.24
N THR A 102 10.52 1.26 -3.71
CA THR A 102 9.13 1.72 -3.80
C THR A 102 8.84 2.05 -5.25
N HIS A 103 7.59 1.86 -5.66
CA HIS A 103 7.16 2.16 -7.01
C HIS A 103 5.65 2.39 -7.03
N ASN A 104 5.20 3.23 -7.95
CA ASN A 104 3.78 3.49 -8.13
C ASN A 104 3.40 3.27 -9.59
N TYR A 105 2.67 2.19 -9.82
CA TYR A 105 2.09 1.85 -11.11
C TYR A 105 0.78 2.62 -11.29
N TRP A 106 0.81 3.65 -12.14
CA TRP A 106 -0.34 4.48 -12.42
C TRP A 106 -1.27 3.89 -13.49
N LEU A 107 -2.55 4.25 -13.39
CA LEU A 107 -3.59 3.93 -14.37
C LEU A 107 -3.40 4.62 -15.72
N ASN A 108 -2.77 5.80 -15.75
CA ASN A 108 -2.84 6.76 -16.87
C ASN A 108 -1.47 7.35 -17.28
N ALA A 109 -0.38 7.03 -16.58
CA ALA A 109 0.93 7.63 -16.84
C ALA A 109 1.83 6.60 -17.53
N ASN A 110 2.24 6.92 -18.76
CA ASN A 110 3.20 6.13 -19.51
C ASN A 110 4.48 6.95 -19.72
N PRO A 111 5.63 6.58 -19.11
CA PRO A 111 5.87 5.45 -18.21
C PRO A 111 5.64 5.79 -16.72
N SER A 112 5.45 4.75 -15.89
CA SER A 112 5.55 4.89 -14.42
C SER A 112 6.99 5.23 -14.03
N ASP A 113 7.17 6.16 -13.07
CA ASP A 113 8.49 6.57 -12.58
C ASP A 113 9.19 5.34 -12.01
N GLY A 114 10.39 4.96 -12.49
CA GLY A 114 11.08 3.68 -12.20
C GLY A 114 11.21 3.29 -10.72
N HIS A 115 11.78 2.11 -10.44
CA HIS A 115 11.94 1.65 -9.06
C HIS A 115 13.04 2.43 -8.33
N ASP A 116 12.67 3.13 -7.26
CA ASP A 116 13.62 3.87 -6.45
C ASP A 116 13.99 3.06 -5.20
N THR A 117 15.26 2.70 -5.10
CA THR A 117 15.81 2.22 -3.82
C THR A 117 15.76 3.37 -2.83
N TRP A 118 14.97 3.21 -1.78
CA TRP A 118 14.70 4.33 -0.86
C TRP A 118 15.12 4.04 0.58
N THR A 119 15.24 2.77 1.00
CA THR A 119 15.70 2.44 2.35
C THR A 119 16.32 1.03 2.45
N SER A 120 16.85 0.70 3.63
CA SER A 120 17.40 -0.64 3.93
C SER A 120 16.36 -1.65 4.41
N ARG A 121 16.55 -2.91 4.04
CA ARG A 121 15.70 -4.03 4.42
C ARG A 121 15.83 -4.35 5.91
N PRO A 122 14.74 -4.35 6.70
CA PRO A 122 14.80 -4.62 8.13
C PRO A 122 14.91 -6.12 8.42
N THR A 123 16.13 -6.66 8.38
CA THR A 123 16.39 -8.10 8.55
C THR A 123 16.71 -8.52 9.98
N ASN A 124 17.27 -7.60 10.78
CA ASN A 124 17.73 -7.87 12.14
C ASN A 124 16.69 -7.49 13.19
N GLU A 125 16.04 -6.34 13.02
CA GLU A 125 15.00 -5.82 13.91
C GLU A 125 13.80 -5.32 13.09
N PRO A 126 12.57 -5.31 13.66
CA PRO A 126 11.42 -4.74 13.00
C PRO A 126 11.61 -3.25 12.69
N ALA A 127 11.07 -2.79 11.57
CA ALA A 127 10.93 -1.38 11.23
C ALA A 127 9.46 -1.04 11.00
N THR A 128 9.10 0.22 11.22
CA THR A 128 7.76 0.72 10.99
C THR A 128 7.70 1.50 9.70
N PHE A 129 6.84 1.07 8.78
CA PHE A 129 6.54 1.77 7.54
C PHE A 129 5.22 2.52 7.69
N VAL A 130 5.24 3.80 7.36
CA VAL A 130 4.06 4.67 7.35
C VAL A 130 3.80 5.08 5.90
N THR A 131 2.69 4.61 5.36
CA THR A 131 2.21 4.96 4.01
C THR A 131 1.12 5.99 4.14
N ILE A 132 1.32 7.15 3.53
CA ILE A 132 0.41 8.29 3.55
C ILE A 132 -0.15 8.47 2.15
N LEU A 133 -1.48 8.49 2.05
CA LEU A 133 -2.24 8.84 0.86
C LEU A 133 -3.09 10.06 1.22
N ASP A 134 -2.62 11.27 0.98
CA ASP A 134 -3.34 12.48 1.37
C ASP A 134 -4.15 13.05 0.19
N GLU A 135 -5.48 12.96 0.27
CA GLU A 135 -6.38 13.43 -0.79
C GLU A 135 -6.36 14.96 -0.93
N ARG A 136 -6.11 15.67 0.18
CA ARG A 136 -6.14 17.15 0.23
C ARG A 136 -5.01 17.77 -0.59
N SER A 137 -3.79 17.25 -0.43
CA SER A 137 -2.58 17.73 -1.12
C SER A 137 -2.22 16.92 -2.36
N GLY A 138 -2.80 15.72 -2.53
CA GLY A 138 -2.43 14.78 -3.59
C GLY A 138 -1.12 14.02 -3.32
N VAL A 139 -0.54 14.17 -2.11
CA VAL A 139 0.73 13.53 -1.75
C VAL A 139 0.53 12.04 -1.50
N ILE A 140 1.39 11.23 -2.15
CA ILE A 140 1.67 9.85 -1.77
C ILE A 140 3.07 9.82 -1.17
N LYS A 141 3.20 9.27 0.03
CA LYS A 141 4.48 9.23 0.73
C LYS A 141 4.66 7.96 1.52
N VAL A 142 5.86 7.40 1.47
CA VAL A 142 6.29 6.31 2.33
C VAL A 142 7.40 6.81 3.24
N LEU A 143 7.26 6.53 4.54
CA LEU A 143 8.27 6.81 5.55
C LEU A 143 8.68 5.50 6.21
N ARG A 144 9.94 5.43 6.62
CA ARG A 144 10.41 4.45 7.58
C ARG A 144 10.73 5.18 8.89
N LEU A 145 10.14 4.69 9.97
CA LEU A 145 10.42 5.12 11.34
C LEU A 145 11.21 4.01 12.05
N GLY A 146 11.91 4.35 13.14
CA GLY A 146 12.62 3.38 13.98
C GLY A 146 12.34 3.59 15.47
N GLY A 147 12.09 2.51 16.21
CA GLY A 147 11.74 2.52 17.64
C GLY A 147 10.35 1.92 17.93
N ASP A 148 9.73 2.33 19.05
CA ASP A 148 8.30 2.06 19.34
C ASP A 148 7.41 3.12 18.65
N ASP A 149 7.42 3.05 17.33
CA ASP A 149 7.00 4.11 16.40
C ASP A 149 5.50 4.44 16.38
N PHE A 150 4.63 3.61 16.96
CA PHE A 150 3.21 3.94 17.12
C PHE A 150 2.97 5.12 18.06
N ALA A 151 3.98 5.53 18.85
CA ALA A 151 3.90 6.73 19.66
C ALA A 151 3.94 8.03 18.84
N ALA A 152 4.38 7.98 17.57
CA ALA A 152 4.46 9.17 16.71
C ALA A 152 3.08 9.68 16.24
N PHE A 153 2.02 8.91 16.44
CA PHE A 153 0.66 9.27 16.03
C PHE A 153 -0.37 8.70 17.01
N ASN A 154 -1.47 9.43 17.18
CA ASN A 154 -2.63 8.88 17.87
C ASN A 154 -3.32 7.87 16.94
N VAL A 155 -3.27 6.60 17.31
CA VAL A 155 -3.78 5.48 16.51
C VAL A 155 -5.31 5.46 16.37
N ASP A 156 -6.02 6.13 17.28
CA ASP A 156 -7.48 6.23 17.24
C ASP A 156 -7.96 7.41 16.38
N ASN A 157 -7.13 8.46 16.26
CA ASN A 157 -7.45 9.65 15.49
C ASN A 157 -6.19 10.44 15.11
N ILE A 158 -6.01 10.72 13.82
CA ILE A 158 -4.96 11.60 13.32
C ILE A 158 -5.56 12.92 12.83
N SER A 159 -5.12 14.04 13.41
CA SER A 159 -5.59 15.36 12.99
C SER A 159 -4.97 15.78 11.65
N ALA A 160 -5.57 16.77 11.00
CA ALA A 160 -5.03 17.39 9.80
C ALA A 160 -3.59 17.91 10.01
N GLU A 161 -3.33 18.54 11.15
CA GLU A 161 -2.03 19.10 11.50
C GLU A 161 -0.99 17.99 11.74
N ALA A 162 -1.40 16.89 12.37
CA ALA A 162 -0.54 15.73 12.56
C ALA A 162 -0.20 15.05 11.22
N MET A 163 -1.18 14.95 10.31
CA MET A 163 -0.96 14.50 8.93
C MET A 163 0.06 15.38 8.21
N ASP A 164 -0.12 16.71 8.29
CA ASP A 164 0.77 17.67 7.63
C ASP A 164 2.19 17.55 8.20
N ALA A 165 2.35 17.40 9.52
CA ALA A 165 3.64 17.18 10.15
C ALA A 165 4.35 15.92 9.63
N LEU A 166 3.64 14.79 9.48
CA LEU A 166 4.20 13.56 8.89
C LEU A 166 4.61 13.76 7.42
N ILE A 167 3.81 14.48 6.64
CA ILE A 167 4.11 14.80 5.24
C ILE A 167 5.39 15.64 5.12
N GLN A 168 5.78 16.40 6.15
CA GLN A 168 7.01 17.18 6.14
C GLN A 168 8.27 16.42 6.62
N LEU A 169 8.14 15.22 7.21
CA LEU A 169 9.30 14.46 7.66
C LEU A 169 10.23 14.06 6.49
N PRO A 170 11.55 14.06 6.62
CA PRO A 170 12.42 13.59 5.55
C PRO A 170 12.21 12.08 5.28
N VAL A 171 12.39 11.66 4.03
CA VAL A 171 12.50 10.23 3.68
C VAL A 171 13.85 9.72 4.19
N GLN A 172 13.89 8.53 4.80
CA GLN A 172 15.07 7.92 5.41
C GLN A 172 15.69 6.80 4.57
#